data_AF-X0YII3-F1
#
_entry.id   AF-X0YII3-F1
#
_cell.length_a   1.000
_cell.length_b   1.000
_cell.length_c   1.000
_cell.angle_alpha   90.00
_cell.angle_beta   90.00
_cell.angle_gamma   90.00
#
_symmetry.space_group_name_H-M   'P 1'
#
loop_
_entity.id
_entity.type
_entity.pdbx_description
1 polymer ?
#
loop_
_entity_poly.entity_id
_entity_poly.type
_entity_poly.pdbx_seq_one_letter_code
_entity_poly.pdbx_strand_id
1 'polypeptide(L)' 'DLVTRLETMILMSGLNSNPSTARRMIASSIDMIIHLGKLKNGRRILLRVSELLNKNEFIGNNTVLG' A
#
# COMPACT_ATOMS: atom_id res chain seq x y z
N ASP A 1 1.83 -4.51 -8.10
CA ASP A 1 1.98 -5.95 -7.80
C ASP A 1 1.57 -6.32 -6.37
N LEU A 2 2.13 -5.69 -5.33
CA LEU A 2 1.82 -6.03 -3.92
C LEU A 2 0.32 -6.02 -3.58
N VAL A 3 -0.41 -4.97 -3.99
CA VAL A 3 -1.86 -4.84 -3.75
C VAL A 3 -2.65 -5.95 -4.44
N THR A 4 -2.27 -6.31 -5.68
CA THR A 4 -2.92 -7.38 -6.45
C THR A 4 -2.70 -8.74 -5.81
N ARG A 5 -1.48 -9.01 -5.30
CA ARG A 5 -1.22 -10.24 -4.55
C ARG A 5 -2.01 -10.30 -3.24
N LEU A 6 -2.11 -9.18 -2.52
CA LEU A 6 -2.95 -9.06 -1.32
C LEU A 6 -4.43 -9.34 -1.62
N GLU A 7 -4.97 -8.75 -2.68
CA GLU A 7 -6.34 -8.99 -3.12
C GLU A 7 -6.60 -10.47 -3.43
N THR A 8 -5.67 -11.13 -4.15
CA THR A 8 -5.74 -12.57 -4.40
C THR A 8 -5.65 -13.39 -3.11
N MET A 9 -4.75 -13.04 -2.19
CA MET A 9 -4.62 -13.74 -0.90
C MET A 9 -5.90 -13.61 -0.05
N ILE A 10 -6.52 -12.43 -0.04
CA ILE A 10 -7.79 -12.18 0.66
C ILE A 10 -8.92 -12.98 0.01
N LEU A 11 -9.01 -12.98 -1.32
CA LEU A 11 -10.00 -13.77 -2.05
C LEU A 11 -9.89 -15.28 -1.76
N MET A 12 -8.66 -15.78 -1.63
CA MET A 12 -8.38 -17.19 -1.32
C MET A 12 -8.55 -17.54 0.15
N SER A 13 -8.64 -16.57 1.06
CA SER A 13 -8.79 -16.80 2.51
C SER A 13 -10.18 -17.26 2.94
N GLY A 14 -11.13 -17.41 2.00
CA GLY A 14 -12.52 -17.78 2.30
C GLY A 14 -13.38 -16.62 2.82
N LEU A 15 -12.80 -15.42 2.96
CA LEU A 15 -13.55 -14.17 3.05
C LEU A 15 -14.24 -13.95 1.69
N ASN A 16 -15.50 -14.38 1.57
CA ASN A 16 -16.39 -14.17 0.41
C ASN A 16 -16.72 -12.68 0.20
N SER A 17 -15.69 -11.86 0.11
CA SER A 17 -15.78 -10.43 -0.11
C SER A 17 -15.61 -10.17 -1.61
N ASN A 18 -16.52 -9.39 -2.19
CA ASN A 18 -16.37 -8.86 -3.55
C ASN A 18 -14.95 -8.23 -3.67
N PRO A 19 -14.20 -8.41 -4.77
CA PRO A 19 -12.85 -7.85 -4.92
C PRO A 19 -12.77 -6.35 -4.60
N SER A 20 -13.86 -5.61 -4.84
CA SER A 20 -13.99 -4.20 -4.45
C SER A 20 -13.94 -3.95 -2.93
N THR A 21 -14.42 -4.88 -2.10
CA THR A 21 -14.34 -4.81 -0.63
C THR A 21 -12.92 -5.05 -0.15
N ALA A 22 -12.22 -6.04 -0.70
CA ALA A 22 -10.81 -6.31 -0.37
C ALA A 22 -9.95 -5.08 -0.67
N ARG A 23 -10.13 -4.45 -1.84
CA ARG A 23 -9.42 -3.21 -2.19
C ARG A 23 -9.74 -2.05 -1.24
N ARG A 24 -10.98 -1.97 -0.75
CA ARG A 24 -11.41 -0.94 0.20
C ARG A 24 -10.79 -1.14 1.58
N MET A 25 -10.72 -2.40 2.06
CA MET A 25 -10.06 -2.75 3.33
C MET A 25 -8.54 -2.50 3.25
N ILE A 26 -7.91 -2.84 2.12
CA ILE A 26 -6.49 -2.55 1.89
C ILE A 26 -6.25 -1.03 1.88
N ALA A 27 -7.11 -0.25 1.21
CA ALA A 27 -6.96 1.21 1.16
C ALA A 27 -7.25 1.91 2.50
N SER A 28 -8.14 1.36 3.33
CA SER A 28 -8.46 1.95 4.64
C SER A 28 -7.45 1.61 5.74
N SER A 29 -6.74 0.50 5.60
CA SER A 29 -5.91 -0.07 6.68
C SER A 29 -4.41 0.03 6.41
N ILE A 30 -3.99 0.63 5.30
CA ILE A 30 -2.59 0.78 4.93
C ILE A 30 -2.27 2.25 4.77
N ASP A 31 -1.40 2.76 5.63
CA ASP A 31 -0.87 4.13 5.54
C ASP A 31 0.47 4.17 4.81
N MET A 32 1.29 3.12 4.99
CA MET A 32 2.67 3.08 4.46
C MET A 32 3.05 1.67 3.99
N ILE A 33 3.78 1.62 2.87
CA ILE A 33 4.33 0.41 2.28
C ILE A 33 5.86 0.53 2.23
N ILE A 34 6.54 -0.42 2.90
CA ILE A 34 8.00 -0.50 2.94
C ILE A 34 8.46 -1.66 2.06
N HIS A 35 9.14 -1.35 0.96
CA HIS A 35 9.73 -2.35 0.08
C HIS A 35 11.18 -2.61 0.50
N LEU A 36 11.45 -3.84 0.96
CA LEU A 36 12.79 -4.32 1.29
C LEU A 36 13.35 -5.22 0.19
N GLY A 37 14.60 -5.00 -0.19
CA GLY A 37 15.36 -5.85 -1.11
C GLY A 37 16.26 -6.80 -0.35
N LYS A 38 16.49 -8.01 -0.90
CA LYS A 38 17.44 -8.97 -0.32
C LYS A 38 18.77 -8.90 -1.06
N LEU A 39 19.86 -8.63 -0.35
CA LEU A 39 21.22 -8.72 -0.89
C LEU A 39 21.66 -10.17 -1.02
N LYS A 40 22.68 -10.39 -1.87
CA LYS A 40 23.33 -11.71 -2.03
C LYS A 40 23.91 -12.24 -0.71
N ASN A 41 24.28 -11.37 0.23
CA ASN A 41 24.75 -11.73 1.57
C ASN A 41 23.62 -12.03 2.57
N GLY A 42 22.36 -12.10 2.12
CA GLY A 42 21.20 -12.41 2.95
C GLY A 42 20.63 -11.23 3.74
N ARG A 43 21.32 -10.09 3.83
CA ARG A 43 20.79 -8.89 4.49
C ARG A 43 19.64 -8.28 3.69
N ARG A 44 18.66 -7.71 4.40
CA ARG A 44 17.59 -6.91 3.79
C ARG A 44 17.97 -5.43 3.84
N ILE A 45 17.77 -4.72 2.74
CA ILE A 45 17.95 -3.26 2.66
C ILE A 45 16.64 -2.58 2.30
N LEU A 46 16.47 -1.35 2.76
CA LEU A 46 15.35 -0.52 2.36
C LEU A 46 15.54 -0.07 0.91
N LEU A 47 14.62 -0.46 0.02
CA LEU A 47 14.63 -0.04 -1.38
C LEU A 47 13.73 1.16 -1.63
N ARG A 48 12.54 1.16 -1.01
CA ARG A 48 11.54 2.20 -1.20
C ARG A 48 10.60 2.27 -0.01
N VAL A 49 10.24 3.49 0.36
CA VAL A 49 9.07 3.78 1.20
C VAL A 49 8.05 4.46 0.30
N SER A 50 6.81 3.96 0.32
CA SER A 50 5.68 4.56 -0.35
C SER A 50 4.60 4.86 0.70
N GLU A 51 4.19 6.10 0.81
CA GLU A 51 3.05 6.50 1.63
C GLU A 51 1.79 6.49 0.75
N LEU A 52 0.68 6.02 1.32
CA LEU A 52 -0.61 6.11 0.66
C LEU A 52 -1.27 7.44 1.06
N LEU A 53 -1.37 8.38 0.11
CA LEU A 53 -2.16 9.59 0.34
C LEU A 53 -3.64 9.20 0.42
N ASN A 54 -4.18 9.29 1.63
CA ASN A 54 -5.62 9.24 1.84
C ASN A 54 -6.23 10.51 1.23
N LYS A 55 -7.01 10.34 0.15
CA LYS A 55 -7.66 11.42 -0.62
C LYS A 55 -8.68 12.26 0.19
N ASN A 56 -8.78 12.06 1.50
CA ASN A 56 -9.65 12.82 2.41
C ASN A 56 -9.00 14.08 3.00
N GLU A 57 -7.71 14.31 2.74
CA GLU A 57 -7.07 15.60 3.02
C GLU A 57 -6.54 16.19 1.71
N PHE A 58 -7.48 16.64 0.86
CA PHE A 58 -7.13 17.71 -0.07
C PHE A 58 -6.86 18.96 0.76
N ILE A 59 -5.59 19.16 1.09
CA ILE A 59 -5.07 20.43 1.59
C ILE A 59 -5.40 21.49 0.54
N GLY A 60 -6.26 22.41 0.92
CA GLY A 60 -6.52 23.63 0.16
C GLY A 60 -5.23 24.40 -0.06
N ASN A 61 -4.97 24.71 -1.34
CA ASN A 61 -4.28 25.86 -1.91
C ASN A 61 -3.25 26.64 -1.06
N ASN A 62 -2.08 26.84 -1.68
CA ASN A 62 -1.00 27.79 -1.40
C ASN A 62 0.13 27.35 -0.45
N THR A 63 1.20 26.82 -1.06
CA THR A 63 2.54 27.39 -0.83
C THR A 63 3.34 27.33 -2.12
N VAL A 64 3.53 28.50 -2.73
CA VAL A 64 4.61 28.78 -3.68
C VAL A 64 5.94 28.59 -2.95
N LEU A 65 6.81 27.73 -3.45
CA LEU A 65 8.21 27.68 -3.04
C LEU A 65 9.02 28.41 -4.12
N GLY A 66 9.32 29.68 -3.82
CA GLY A 66 10.48 30.39 -4.35
C GLY A 66 11.70 30.12 -3.48
#